data_AF-A0A955EIV1-F1
#
_entry.id   AF-A0A955EIV1-F1
#
_cell.length_a   1.000
_cell.length_b   1.000
_cell.length_c   1.000
_cell.angle_alpha   90.00
_cell.angle_beta   90.00
_cell.angle_gamma   90.00
#
_symmetry.space_group_name_H-M   'P 1'
#
loop_
_entity.id
_entity.type
_entity.pdbx_description
1 polymer ?
#
loop_
_entity_poly.entity_id
_entity_poly.type
_entity_poly.pdbx_seq_one_letter_code
_entity_poly.pdbx_strand_id
1 'polypeptide(L)'
;MRARISIGVIIGALAALGTGVHADVRETVRLFSLTSAGGPGDPANTVRSATFQGGYVLDRMAWAGILSPRIDRTRGEHAHVRITRPDGSVRIVQLGSGGIFGEADAFFGESAQPGGIDPAGTWMFEFYEVADDVPGPDAQWQQIQFSLHDATSEAPDTGDIELCRLYGLQFFGRVGDEIAVMASTTSHNVGSAKVDSFASPDPRHPFINQNVYRLENDRFMQVGQSWSKHAFGSANSV
;
A
#
# COMPACT_ATOMS: atom_id res chain seq x y z
N MET A 1 2.42 18.38 -42.67
CA MET A 1 3.03 18.39 -41.33
C MET A 1 2.48 17.22 -40.54
N ARG A 2 3.33 16.28 -40.11
CA ARG A 2 2.93 15.14 -39.26
C ARG A 2 3.23 15.51 -37.81
N ALA A 3 2.21 15.76 -37.01
CA ALA A 3 2.38 15.99 -35.57
C ALA A 3 2.63 14.64 -34.88
N ARG A 4 3.80 14.49 -34.28
CA ARG A 4 4.12 13.39 -33.38
C ARG A 4 3.56 13.75 -32.00
N ILE A 5 2.61 12.96 -31.51
CA ILE A 5 2.15 13.04 -30.13
C ILE A 5 3.17 12.26 -29.29
N SER A 6 3.97 12.98 -28.52
CA SER A 6 4.87 12.39 -27.54
C SER A 6 4.11 12.23 -26.23
N ILE A 7 3.73 11.00 -25.88
CA ILE A 7 3.22 10.65 -24.56
C ILE A 7 4.43 10.59 -23.63
N GLY A 8 4.66 11.65 -22.87
CA GLY A 8 5.63 11.67 -21.79
C GLY A 8 5.05 10.99 -20.55
N VAL A 9 5.46 9.75 -20.29
CA VAL A 9 5.26 9.11 -18.99
C VAL A 9 6.33 9.66 -18.05
N ILE A 10 5.94 10.52 -17.12
CA ILE A 10 6.79 10.91 -16.00
C ILE A 10 6.72 9.76 -14.99
N ILE A 11 7.77 8.93 -14.94
CA ILE A 11 8.01 8.02 -13.81
C ILE A 11 8.66 8.87 -12.71
N GLY A 12 7.81 9.54 -11.93
CA GLY A 12 8.18 9.94 -10.59
C GLY A 12 8.00 8.71 -9.71
N ALA A 13 9.10 8.12 -9.26
CA ALA A 13 9.08 7.07 -8.24
C ALA A 13 8.63 7.68 -6.90
N LEU A 14 7.34 7.95 -6.78
CA LEU A 14 6.64 7.87 -5.51
C LEU A 14 6.23 6.41 -5.43
N ALA A 15 6.90 5.63 -4.57
CA ALA A 15 6.40 4.31 -4.21
C ALA A 15 5.03 4.52 -3.55
N ALA A 16 3.98 4.43 -4.35
CA ALA A 16 2.64 4.23 -3.87
C ALA A 16 2.66 2.86 -3.20
N LEU A 17 2.80 2.86 -1.87
CA LEU A 17 2.45 1.72 -1.05
C LEU A 17 1.05 1.27 -1.49
N GLY A 18 0.90 -0.03 -1.74
CA GLY A 18 -0.34 -0.61 -2.23
C GLY A 18 -1.53 -0.08 -1.44
N THR A 19 -2.56 0.35 -2.15
CA THR A 19 -3.84 0.78 -1.58
C THR A 19 -4.60 -0.44 -1.07
N GLY A 20 -4.12 -1.03 0.02
CA GLY A 20 -4.98 -1.66 1.00
C GLY A 20 -5.40 -0.59 1.99
N VAL A 21 -6.67 -0.58 2.39
CA VAL A 21 -7.15 0.26 3.48
C VAL A 21 -6.51 -0.27 4.77
N HIS A 22 -5.31 0.21 5.10
CA HIS A 22 -4.55 -0.21 6.26
C HIS A 22 -4.54 0.91 7.30
N ALA A 23 -4.49 0.55 8.58
CA ALA A 23 -4.39 1.51 9.67
C ALA A 23 -3.24 2.51 9.45
N ASP A 24 -3.44 3.72 9.93
CA ASP A 24 -2.45 4.79 9.87
C ASP A 24 -1.09 4.33 10.42
N VAL A 25 -0.02 4.76 9.76
CA VAL A 25 1.34 4.60 10.28
C VAL A 25 1.42 5.32 11.63
N ARG A 26 1.70 4.57 12.70
CA ARG A 26 1.84 5.13 14.05
C ARG A 26 3.24 5.65 14.30
N GLU A 27 4.23 4.86 13.91
CA GLU A 27 5.63 5.17 14.15
C GLU A 27 6.48 4.78 12.97
N THR A 28 7.61 5.47 12.81
CA THR A 28 8.55 5.22 11.72
C THR A 28 9.98 5.39 12.23
N VAL A 29 10.86 4.48 11.82
CA VAL A 29 12.30 4.64 12.01
C VAL A 29 13.03 4.55 10.67
N ARG A 30 14.06 5.38 10.50
CA ARG A 30 15.00 5.29 9.37
C ARG A 30 16.37 4.93 9.88
N LEU A 31 16.98 3.93 9.26
CA LEU A 31 18.31 3.43 9.55
C LEU A 31 19.18 3.61 8.30
N PHE A 32 20.46 3.92 8.51
CA PHE A 32 21.39 4.29 7.45
C PHE A 32 22.70 3.52 7.57
N SER A 33 23.36 3.33 6.43
CA SER A 33 24.70 2.76 6.32
C SER A 33 24.82 1.43 7.08
N LEU A 34 24.03 0.45 6.65
CA LEU A 34 23.94 -0.87 7.26
C LEU A 34 24.66 -1.85 6.35
N THR A 35 25.67 -2.51 6.88
CA THR A 35 26.45 -3.51 6.16
C THR A 35 26.05 -4.91 6.62
N SER A 36 25.81 -5.80 5.66
CA SER A 36 25.86 -7.26 5.87
C SER A 36 27.23 -7.76 5.46
N ALA A 37 27.80 -8.68 6.23
CA ALA A 37 29.12 -9.24 5.96
C ALA A 37 29.22 -10.74 6.29
N GLY A 38 28.08 -11.39 6.53
CA GLY A 38 28.00 -12.80 6.88
C GLY A 38 26.60 -13.17 7.34
N GLY A 39 26.46 -14.42 7.80
CA GLY A 39 25.20 -14.98 8.30
C GLY A 39 24.71 -14.35 9.62
N PRO A 40 23.54 -14.77 10.13
CA PRO A 40 22.95 -14.18 11.33
C PRO A 40 23.83 -14.41 12.57
N GLY A 41 24.06 -13.34 13.34
CA GLY A 41 24.93 -13.31 14.51
C GLY A 41 26.39 -12.96 14.23
N ASP A 42 26.77 -12.72 12.96
CA ASP A 42 28.15 -12.36 12.63
C ASP A 42 28.51 -10.98 13.23
N PRO A 43 29.64 -10.85 13.96
CA PRO A 43 30.04 -9.58 14.55
C PRO A 43 30.37 -8.47 13.54
N ALA A 44 30.59 -8.82 12.26
CA ALA A 44 30.78 -7.87 11.18
C ALA A 44 29.45 -7.31 10.63
N ASN A 45 28.32 -7.95 10.93
CA ASN A 45 27.01 -7.41 10.56
C ASN A 45 26.69 -6.14 11.33
N THR A 46 26.04 -5.21 10.64
CA THR A 46 25.58 -3.99 11.28
C THR A 46 24.32 -4.26 12.09
N VAL A 47 24.41 -4.00 13.38
CA VAL A 47 23.27 -3.96 14.29
C VAL A 47 22.91 -2.50 14.60
N ARG A 48 21.61 -2.17 14.53
CA ARG A 48 21.07 -0.87 14.95
C ARG A 48 19.94 -1.06 15.94
N SER A 49 19.78 -0.09 16.84
CA SER A 49 18.64 -0.03 17.74
C SER A 49 17.67 1.08 17.32
N ALA A 50 16.39 0.87 17.59
CA ALA A 50 15.36 1.89 17.54
C ALA A 50 14.45 1.74 18.76
N THR A 51 14.02 2.85 19.35
CA THR A 51 13.05 2.83 20.45
C THR A 51 11.71 3.33 19.94
N PHE A 52 10.68 2.51 20.09
CA PHE A 52 9.29 2.88 19.80
C PHE A 52 8.57 3.25 21.09
N GLN A 53 7.71 4.25 21.01
CA GLN A 53 6.86 4.68 22.11
C GLN A 53 5.78 3.64 22.42
N GLY A 54 5.22 3.02 21.38
CA GLY A 54 4.11 2.07 21.53
C GLY A 54 2.83 2.72 22.05
N GLY A 55 2.07 1.97 22.85
CA GLY A 55 0.73 2.37 23.31
C GLY A 55 -0.39 2.03 22.32
N TYR A 56 -0.11 1.12 21.39
CA TYR A 56 -1.06 0.59 20.40
C TYR A 56 -0.74 -0.89 20.12
N VAL A 57 -1.64 -1.58 19.42
CA VAL A 57 -1.49 -3.01 19.14
C VAL A 57 -0.76 -3.13 17.81
N LEU A 58 0.46 -3.67 17.74
CA LEU A 58 1.16 -3.81 16.46
C LEU A 58 0.49 -4.92 15.60
N ASP A 59 0.02 -4.55 14.40
CA ASP A 59 -0.50 -5.51 13.40
C ASP A 59 0.47 -5.75 12.26
N ARG A 60 1.15 -4.71 11.80
CA ARG A 60 1.99 -4.83 10.60
C ARG A 60 3.23 -3.97 10.71
N MET A 61 4.30 -4.48 10.11
CA MET A 61 5.50 -3.72 9.85
C MET A 61 5.76 -3.71 8.35
N ALA A 62 5.77 -2.51 7.78
CA ALA A 62 6.18 -2.27 6.40
C ALA A 62 7.61 -1.75 6.35
N TRP A 63 8.29 -1.95 5.24
CA TRP A 63 9.62 -1.39 5.00
C TRP A 63 9.78 -0.90 3.57
N ALA A 64 10.66 0.09 3.41
CA ALA A 64 11.14 0.55 2.13
C ALA A 64 12.60 1.00 2.28
N GLY A 65 13.45 0.63 1.33
CA GLY A 65 14.88 0.92 1.42
C GLY A 65 15.57 0.99 0.07
N ILE A 66 16.86 1.32 0.14
CA ILE A 66 17.80 1.37 -0.97
C ILE A 66 18.99 0.50 -0.58
N LEU A 67 19.32 -0.48 -1.42
CA LEU A 67 20.42 -1.40 -1.23
C LEU A 67 21.42 -1.26 -2.38
N SER A 68 22.70 -1.35 -2.05
CA SER A 68 23.77 -1.56 -3.03
C SER A 68 24.43 -2.91 -2.77
N PRO A 69 24.58 -3.78 -3.78
CA PRO A 69 25.41 -4.96 -3.68
C PRO A 69 26.87 -4.55 -3.41
N ARG A 70 27.60 -5.36 -2.65
CA ARG A 70 29.06 -5.28 -2.53
C ARG A 70 29.77 -6.40 -3.28
N ILE A 71 29.00 -7.37 -3.75
CA ILE A 71 29.42 -8.47 -4.60
C ILE A 71 28.39 -8.68 -5.73
N ASP A 72 28.81 -9.23 -6.88
CA ASP A 72 27.95 -9.40 -8.07
C ASP A 72 26.79 -10.41 -7.90
N ARG A 73 26.56 -10.90 -6.67
CA ARG A 73 25.62 -11.99 -6.36
C ARG A 73 24.69 -11.69 -5.20
N THR A 74 24.65 -10.48 -4.66
CA THR A 74 23.66 -10.07 -3.66
C THR A 74 22.25 -10.25 -4.23
N ARG A 75 21.44 -11.10 -3.59
CA ARG A 75 20.11 -11.45 -4.10
C ARG A 75 18.99 -10.95 -3.21
N GLY A 76 17.87 -10.61 -3.83
CA GLY A 76 16.62 -10.27 -3.14
C GLY A 76 16.23 -11.29 -2.08
N GLU A 77 16.31 -12.58 -2.42
CA GLU A 77 15.98 -13.68 -1.51
C GLU A 77 16.96 -13.87 -0.33
N HIS A 78 18.17 -13.30 -0.41
CA HIS A 78 19.20 -13.46 0.61
C HIS A 78 19.26 -12.28 1.57
N ALA A 79 18.75 -11.11 1.19
CA ALA A 79 18.66 -9.93 2.03
C ALA A 79 17.63 -10.11 3.17
N HIS A 80 18.12 -10.29 4.40
CA HIS A 80 17.28 -10.50 5.58
C HIS A 80 17.60 -9.48 6.68
N VAL A 81 16.63 -9.30 7.57
CA VAL A 81 16.82 -8.61 8.84
C VAL A 81 16.37 -9.50 9.98
N ARG A 82 17.22 -9.64 11.00
CA ARG A 82 16.88 -10.25 12.28
C ARG A 82 16.48 -9.14 13.23
N ILE A 83 15.22 -9.19 13.65
CA ILE A 83 14.59 -8.19 14.51
C ILE A 83 14.43 -8.79 15.90
N THR A 84 15.12 -8.23 16.88
CA THR A 84 14.94 -8.59 18.30
C THR A 84 14.06 -7.55 18.97
N ARG A 85 12.94 -8.00 19.54
CA ARG A 85 11.96 -7.17 20.23
C ARG A 85 12.41 -6.85 21.67
N PRO A 86 11.75 -5.88 22.34
CA PRO A 86 12.07 -5.51 23.73
C PRO A 86 11.90 -6.66 24.73
N ASP A 87 11.00 -7.61 24.44
CA ASP A 87 10.78 -8.83 25.23
C ASP A 87 11.83 -9.94 24.97
N GLY A 88 12.80 -9.69 24.09
CA GLY A 88 13.82 -10.63 23.68
C GLY A 88 13.38 -11.62 22.60
N SER A 89 12.12 -11.60 22.18
CA SER A 89 11.65 -12.44 21.07
C SER A 89 12.30 -12.00 19.76
N VAL A 90 12.62 -12.98 18.92
CA VAL A 90 13.31 -12.76 17.65
C VAL A 90 12.39 -13.07 16.49
N ARG A 91 12.40 -12.20 15.49
CA ARG A 91 11.73 -12.41 14.21
C ARG A 91 12.69 -12.18 13.05
N ILE A 92 12.67 -13.08 12.08
CA ILE A 92 13.44 -12.93 10.85
C ILE A 92 12.48 -12.46 9.75
N VAL A 93 12.90 -11.45 9.00
CA VAL A 93 12.15 -10.89 7.89
C VAL A 93 13.04 -10.88 6.66
N GLN A 94 12.59 -11.51 5.59
CA GLN A 94 13.20 -11.40 4.27
C GLN A 94 12.78 -10.06 3.66
N LEU A 95 13.74 -9.21 3.32
CA LEU A 95 13.49 -7.83 2.91
C LEU A 95 13.22 -7.68 1.41
N GLY A 96 13.80 -8.56 0.59
CA GLY A 96 13.63 -8.57 -0.87
C GLY A 96 13.01 -9.86 -1.38
N SER A 97 12.68 -9.91 -2.68
CA SER A 97 12.17 -11.12 -3.32
C SER A 97 12.79 -11.33 -4.70
N GLY A 98 13.53 -12.42 -4.88
CA GLY A 98 14.07 -12.80 -6.18
C GLY A 98 15.08 -11.81 -6.78
N GLY A 99 15.84 -12.28 -7.77
CA GLY A 99 16.70 -11.41 -8.59
C GLY A 99 18.02 -11.00 -7.91
N ILE A 100 18.88 -10.37 -8.69
CA ILE A 100 20.15 -9.80 -8.23
C ILE A 100 19.91 -8.30 -8.05
N PHE A 101 20.29 -7.75 -6.90
CA PHE A 101 20.24 -6.31 -6.68
C PHE A 101 21.30 -5.60 -7.51
N GLY A 102 20.91 -4.53 -8.20
CA GLY A 102 21.79 -3.54 -8.78
C GLY A 102 22.20 -2.46 -7.78
N GLU A 103 23.11 -1.60 -8.22
CA GLU A 103 23.55 -0.44 -7.45
C GLU A 103 22.39 0.52 -7.14
N ALA A 104 22.20 0.79 -5.84
CA ALA A 104 21.14 1.66 -5.33
C ALA A 104 19.71 1.20 -5.70
N ASP A 105 19.47 -0.10 -5.77
CA ASP A 105 18.15 -0.65 -6.04
C ASP A 105 17.19 -0.37 -4.88
N ALA A 106 16.01 0.13 -5.24
CA ALA A 106 14.92 0.31 -4.30
C ALA A 106 14.19 -1.00 -4.06
N PHE A 107 13.82 -1.27 -2.80
CA PHE A 107 13.01 -2.40 -2.42
C PHE A 107 11.99 -1.99 -1.36
N PHE A 108 10.90 -2.74 -1.28
CA PHE A 108 9.85 -2.55 -0.29
C PHE A 108 9.17 -3.88 0.01
N GLY A 109 8.52 -3.94 1.16
CA GLY A 109 7.78 -5.11 1.56
C GLY A 109 7.03 -4.85 2.86
N GLU A 110 6.28 -5.86 3.28
CA GLU A 110 5.52 -5.82 4.50
C GLU A 110 5.38 -7.20 5.10
N SER A 111 5.12 -7.24 6.40
CA SER A 111 4.82 -8.48 7.09
C SER A 111 3.82 -8.22 8.21
N ALA A 112 2.79 -9.07 8.27
CA ALA A 112 1.92 -9.14 9.44
C ALA A 112 2.75 -9.47 10.68
N GLN A 113 2.41 -8.87 11.81
CA GLN A 113 3.00 -9.05 13.13
C GLN A 113 1.98 -9.79 13.99
N PRO A 114 1.83 -11.12 13.79
CA PRO A 114 0.90 -11.90 14.60
C PRO A 114 1.30 -11.78 16.07
N GLY A 115 0.32 -11.46 16.92
CA GLY A 115 0.50 -11.43 18.38
C GLY A 115 -0.06 -10.21 19.08
N GLY A 116 -0.50 -9.17 18.37
CA GLY A 116 -1.19 -8.03 18.96
C GLY A 116 -0.42 -7.38 20.12
N ILE A 117 0.90 -7.23 19.94
CA ILE A 117 1.80 -6.77 20.99
C ILE A 117 1.88 -5.24 21.02
N ASP A 118 2.10 -4.66 22.19
CA ASP A 118 2.54 -3.27 22.27
C ASP A 118 4.00 -3.18 21.78
N PRO A 119 4.33 -2.38 20.75
CA PRO A 119 5.70 -2.27 20.27
C PRO A 119 6.61 -1.44 21.18
N ALA A 120 6.11 -0.87 22.28
CA ALA A 120 6.88 -0.05 23.20
C ALA A 120 8.22 -0.68 23.62
N GLY A 121 9.31 0.09 23.48
CA GLY A 121 10.65 -0.29 23.92
C GLY A 121 11.69 -0.30 22.81
N THR A 122 12.88 -0.81 23.14
CA THR A 122 14.03 -0.84 22.23
C THR A 122 14.08 -2.13 21.43
N TRP A 123 14.04 -1.98 20.11
CA TRP A 123 14.17 -3.04 19.13
C TRP A 123 15.58 -3.02 18.53
N MET A 124 16.12 -4.20 18.23
CA MET A 124 17.40 -4.36 17.54
C MET A 124 17.17 -4.91 16.14
N PHE A 125 17.89 -4.37 15.16
CA PHE A 125 17.84 -4.75 13.75
C PHE A 125 19.24 -5.14 13.31
N GLU A 126 19.44 -6.41 13.03
CA GLU A 126 20.65 -6.94 12.43
C GLU A 126 20.40 -7.25 10.95
N PHE A 127 21.21 -6.65 10.07
CA PHE A 127 21.11 -6.84 8.63
C PHE A 127 22.15 -7.84 8.16
N TYR A 128 21.73 -8.85 7.42
CA TYR A 128 22.59 -9.96 7.01
C TYR A 128 22.13 -10.56 5.67
N GLU A 129 23.02 -11.27 5.01
CA GLU A 129 22.66 -12.16 3.91
C GLU A 129 22.62 -13.61 4.40
N VAL A 130 21.58 -14.37 4.02
CA VAL A 130 21.46 -15.78 4.45
C VAL A 130 22.50 -16.69 3.80
N ALA A 131 22.98 -16.32 2.61
CA ALA A 131 24.06 -16.99 1.91
C ALA A 131 25.30 -16.09 1.96
N ASP A 132 26.32 -16.56 2.67
CA ASP A 132 27.65 -15.95 2.67
C ASP A 132 28.42 -16.54 1.48
N ASP A 133 28.43 -15.80 0.38
CA ASP A 133 29.03 -16.26 -0.88
C ASP A 133 30.57 -16.06 -0.88
N VAL A 134 31.08 -15.06 -0.15
CA VAL A 134 32.51 -14.75 0.01
C VAL A 134 32.81 -13.98 1.31
N PRO A 135 34.00 -14.14 1.92
CA PRO A 135 34.36 -13.35 3.10
C PRO A 135 34.38 -11.83 2.81
N GLY A 136 33.62 -11.07 3.60
CA GLY A 136 33.59 -9.61 3.55
C GLY A 136 32.17 -9.06 3.44
N PRO A 137 32.01 -7.74 3.24
CA PRO A 137 30.69 -7.15 3.04
C PRO A 137 30.00 -7.70 1.78
N ASP A 138 28.79 -8.24 1.94
CA ASP A 138 27.99 -8.75 0.83
C ASP A 138 27.06 -7.68 0.27
N ALA A 139 26.44 -6.90 1.16
CA ALA A 139 25.51 -5.83 0.78
C ALA A 139 25.59 -4.64 1.72
N GLN A 140 25.27 -3.46 1.20
CA GLN A 140 25.05 -2.27 2.01
C GLN A 140 23.67 -1.67 1.77
N TRP A 141 22.84 -1.63 2.81
CA TRP A 141 21.65 -0.79 2.84
C TRP A 141 22.10 0.64 3.07
N GLN A 142 21.91 1.47 2.05
CA GLN A 142 22.18 2.91 2.16
C GLN A 142 21.19 3.53 3.14
N GLN A 143 19.92 3.15 3.00
CA GLN A 143 18.82 3.53 3.86
C GLN A 143 17.77 2.42 3.90
N ILE A 144 17.15 2.21 5.06
CA ILE A 144 15.88 1.50 5.17
C ILE A 144 14.98 2.22 6.17
N GLN A 145 13.70 2.32 5.84
CA GLN A 145 12.65 2.80 6.71
C GLN A 145 11.80 1.60 7.14
N PHE A 146 11.49 1.51 8.43
CA PHE A 146 10.42 0.66 8.94
C PHE A 146 9.25 1.53 9.41
N SER A 147 8.03 1.15 9.02
CA SER A 147 6.79 1.78 9.43
C SER A 147 5.96 0.78 10.24
N LEU A 148 5.54 1.16 11.44
CA LEU A 148 4.70 0.35 12.32
C LEU A 148 3.25 0.79 12.14
N HIS A 149 2.41 -0.17 11.84
CA HIS A 149 0.97 0.02 11.69
C HIS A 149 0.29 -0.65 12.88
N ASP A 150 -0.63 0.09 13.48
CA ASP A 150 -1.56 -0.43 14.46
C ASP A 150 -2.40 -1.54 13.85
N ALA A 151 -2.83 -2.49 14.67
CA ALA A 151 -4.03 -3.23 14.39
C ALA A 151 -5.08 -2.17 14.22
N THR A 152 -5.76 -2.19 13.08
CA THR A 152 -7.04 -1.51 13.01
C THR A 152 -7.79 -1.91 14.29
N SER A 153 -8.05 -0.97 15.21
CA SER A 153 -9.38 -0.97 15.79
C SER A 153 -10.23 -1.02 14.54
N GLU A 154 -10.95 -2.13 14.29
CA GLU A 154 -11.78 -2.25 13.10
C GLU A 154 -12.36 -0.87 12.81
N ALA A 155 -12.04 -0.30 11.64
CA ALA A 155 -12.56 1.01 11.28
C ALA A 155 -14.05 0.95 11.64
N PRO A 156 -14.56 1.87 12.47
CA PRO A 156 -15.74 1.62 13.29
C PRO A 156 -16.86 1.12 12.41
N ASP A 157 -17.11 -0.19 12.41
CA ASP A 157 -17.99 -0.91 11.49
C ASP A 157 -18.58 -0.01 10.39
N THR A 158 -17.76 0.39 9.41
CA THR A 158 -18.22 1.29 8.34
C THR A 158 -18.68 0.47 7.16
N GLY A 159 -19.88 0.80 6.67
CA GLY A 159 -20.30 0.39 5.34
C GLY A 159 -19.72 1.35 4.32
N ASP A 160 -18.74 0.90 3.53
CA ASP A 160 -18.07 1.71 2.51
C ASP A 160 -18.41 1.21 1.12
N ILE A 161 -18.96 2.08 0.27
CA ILE A 161 -19.42 1.71 -1.08
C ILE A 161 -18.44 2.20 -2.14
N GLU A 162 -17.92 1.26 -2.93
CA GLU A 162 -17.20 1.54 -4.17
C GLU A 162 -18.10 1.32 -5.40
N LEU A 163 -17.97 2.19 -6.41
CA LEU A 163 -18.55 1.98 -7.74
C LEU A 163 -17.52 1.31 -8.66
N CYS A 164 -17.77 0.06 -9.02
CA CYS A 164 -16.77 -0.75 -9.72
C CYS A 164 -16.90 -0.58 -11.24
N ARG A 165 -17.88 -1.26 -11.85
CA ARG A 165 -18.03 -1.34 -13.30
C ARG A 165 -19.11 -0.40 -13.80
N LEU A 166 -18.79 0.43 -14.79
CA LEU A 166 -19.76 1.10 -15.66
C LEU A 166 -20.14 0.17 -16.82
N TYR A 167 -21.44 -0.04 -17.07
CA TYR A 167 -21.93 -0.91 -18.13
C TYR A 167 -23.30 -0.47 -18.64
N GLY A 168 -23.75 -1.06 -19.74
CA GLY A 168 -25.12 -0.84 -20.25
C GLY A 168 -25.39 0.61 -20.66
N LEU A 169 -24.44 1.24 -21.35
CA LEU A 169 -24.64 2.57 -21.92
C LEU A 169 -25.80 2.53 -22.94
N GLN A 170 -26.82 3.34 -22.73
CA GLN A 170 -28.01 3.41 -23.56
C GLN A 170 -28.39 4.86 -23.84
N PHE A 171 -29.01 5.08 -25.00
CA PHE A 171 -29.48 6.38 -25.45
C PHE A 171 -31.01 6.35 -25.53
N PHE A 172 -31.66 7.30 -24.85
CA PHE A 172 -33.11 7.38 -24.70
C PHE A 172 -33.66 8.65 -25.34
N GLY A 173 -33.98 8.58 -26.63
CA GLY A 173 -34.57 9.70 -27.35
C GLY A 173 -33.68 10.94 -27.46
N ARG A 174 -34.11 11.90 -28.27
CA ARG A 174 -33.42 13.17 -28.50
C ARG A 174 -34.44 14.30 -28.50
N VAL A 175 -34.13 15.39 -27.83
CA VAL A 175 -34.90 16.64 -27.90
C VAL A 175 -33.93 17.73 -28.34
N GLY A 176 -34.12 18.27 -29.54
CA GLY A 176 -33.15 19.23 -30.11
C GLY A 176 -31.76 18.60 -30.23
N ASP A 177 -30.76 19.19 -29.56
CA ASP A 177 -29.39 18.68 -29.51
C ASP A 177 -29.04 17.91 -28.23
N GLU A 178 -30.04 17.68 -27.36
CA GLU A 178 -29.89 16.91 -26.14
C GLU A 178 -30.31 15.45 -26.35
N ILE A 179 -29.47 14.54 -25.87
CA ILE A 179 -29.74 13.10 -25.87
C ILE A 179 -29.77 12.62 -24.42
N ALA A 180 -30.81 11.89 -24.03
CA ALA A 180 -30.80 11.28 -22.71
C ALA A 180 -29.92 10.03 -22.77
N VAL A 181 -29.02 9.90 -21.79
CA VAL A 181 -28.08 8.79 -21.70
C VAL A 181 -28.27 8.11 -20.36
N MET A 182 -28.24 6.79 -20.34
CA MET A 182 -28.19 6.00 -19.12
C MET A 182 -26.93 5.14 -19.13
N ALA A 183 -26.30 5.01 -17.98
CA ALA A 183 -25.27 4.00 -17.75
C ALA A 183 -25.51 3.35 -16.39
N SER A 184 -25.40 2.02 -16.34
CA SER A 184 -25.51 1.26 -15.11
C SER A 184 -24.14 1.14 -14.43
N THR A 185 -24.15 1.08 -13.11
CA THR A 185 -22.96 0.77 -12.31
C THR A 185 -23.21 -0.45 -11.44
N THR A 186 -22.16 -1.22 -11.19
CA THR A 186 -22.12 -2.15 -10.05
C THR A 186 -21.55 -1.42 -8.85
N SER A 187 -21.98 -1.83 -7.66
CA SER A 187 -21.44 -1.33 -6.39
C SER A 187 -21.04 -2.49 -5.50
N HIS A 188 -19.99 -2.28 -4.72
CA HIS A 188 -19.48 -3.26 -3.77
C HIS A 188 -19.30 -2.60 -2.41
N ASN A 189 -19.61 -3.33 -1.35
CA ASN A 189 -19.27 -2.90 0.00
C ASN A 189 -17.84 -3.34 0.30
N VAL A 190 -16.91 -2.40 0.27
CA VAL A 190 -15.49 -2.63 0.62
C VAL A 190 -15.23 -2.44 2.12
N GLY A 191 -16.25 -2.02 2.87
CA GLY A 191 -16.17 -1.81 4.32
C GLY A 191 -16.34 -3.11 5.11
N SER A 192 -15.97 -3.07 6.39
CA SER A 192 -16.06 -4.22 7.30
C SER A 192 -17.47 -4.47 7.82
N ALA A 193 -18.36 -3.47 7.73
CA ALA A 193 -19.74 -3.60 8.19
C ALA A 193 -20.75 -3.52 7.06
N LYS A 194 -21.95 -4.05 7.34
CA LYS A 194 -23.07 -3.98 6.40
C LYS A 194 -23.46 -2.52 6.15
N VAL A 195 -23.58 -2.16 4.87
CA VAL A 195 -24.19 -0.89 4.47
C VAL A 195 -25.69 -0.95 4.72
N ASP A 196 -26.18 -0.08 5.58
CA ASP A 196 -27.61 0.05 5.84
C ASP A 196 -28.33 0.68 4.65
N SER A 197 -29.46 0.09 4.29
CA SER A 197 -30.36 0.58 3.24
C SER A 197 -31.78 0.56 3.81
N PHE A 198 -32.17 1.67 4.43
CA PHE A 198 -33.51 1.82 5.00
C PHE A 198 -34.53 2.15 3.90
N ALA A 199 -35.71 1.57 4.01
CA ALA A 199 -36.81 1.86 3.09
C ALA A 199 -37.31 3.30 3.28
N SER A 200 -37.80 3.90 2.19
CA SER A 200 -38.48 5.19 2.24
C SER A 200 -39.61 5.14 3.29
N PRO A 201 -39.78 6.21 4.10
CA PRO A 201 -39.21 7.56 3.91
C PRO A 201 -37.88 7.83 4.63
N ASP A 202 -37.20 6.84 5.22
CA ASP A 202 -35.96 7.05 5.96
C ASP A 202 -34.81 7.46 5.01
N PRO A 203 -34.21 8.67 5.15
CA PRO A 203 -33.20 9.17 4.23
C PRO A 203 -31.81 8.56 4.45
N ARG A 204 -31.60 7.70 5.45
CA ARG A 204 -30.29 7.12 5.81
C ARG A 204 -29.88 5.97 4.89
N HIS A 205 -29.92 6.16 3.58
CA HIS A 205 -29.44 5.19 2.60
C HIS A 205 -28.58 5.87 1.54
N PRO A 206 -27.67 5.14 0.85
CA PRO A 206 -26.76 5.74 -0.10
C PRO A 206 -27.49 6.23 -1.37
N PHE A 207 -27.01 7.36 -1.90
CA PHE A 207 -27.43 7.89 -3.19
C PHE A 207 -26.26 7.90 -4.17
N ILE A 208 -26.55 7.53 -5.42
CA ILE A 208 -25.58 7.53 -6.52
C ILE A 208 -25.98 8.61 -7.52
N ASN A 209 -25.04 9.50 -7.82
CA ASN A 209 -25.17 10.54 -8.83
C ASN A 209 -24.09 10.33 -9.91
N GLN A 210 -24.45 10.54 -11.17
CA GLN A 210 -23.53 10.46 -12.30
C GLN A 210 -23.47 11.82 -13.00
N ASN A 211 -22.25 12.31 -13.23
CA ASN A 211 -21.99 13.53 -14.00
C ASN A 211 -21.20 13.16 -15.26
N VAL A 212 -21.57 13.76 -16.39
CA VAL A 212 -20.90 13.56 -17.67
C VAL A 212 -20.06 14.79 -17.98
N TYR A 213 -18.78 14.56 -18.27
CA TYR A 213 -17.84 15.61 -18.66
C TYR A 213 -17.28 15.34 -20.05
N ARG A 214 -17.05 16.41 -20.81
CA ARG A 214 -16.33 16.40 -22.08
C ARG A 214 -14.95 17.01 -21.88
N LEU A 215 -13.90 16.33 -22.35
CA LEU A 215 -12.56 16.91 -22.47
C LEU A 215 -12.39 17.48 -23.87
N GLU A 216 -12.17 18.79 -23.97
CA GLU A 216 -11.98 19.48 -25.23
C GLU A 216 -11.01 20.65 -25.02
N ASN A 217 -10.00 20.78 -25.89
CA ASN A 217 -8.95 21.81 -25.79
C ASN A 217 -8.29 21.87 -24.40
N ASP A 218 -7.89 20.70 -23.88
CA ASP A 218 -7.30 20.53 -22.53
C ASP A 218 -8.16 21.05 -21.37
N ARG A 219 -9.47 21.18 -21.59
CA ARG A 219 -10.44 21.61 -20.57
C ARG A 219 -11.55 20.58 -20.39
N PHE A 220 -11.81 20.20 -19.15
CA PHE A 220 -13.01 19.46 -18.78
C PHE A 220 -14.20 20.41 -18.66
N MET A 221 -15.32 20.06 -19.30
CA MET A 221 -16.59 20.77 -19.23
C MET A 221 -17.70 19.79 -18.85
N GLN A 222 -18.51 20.13 -17.84
CA GLN A 222 -19.67 19.34 -17.48
C GLN A 222 -20.76 19.53 -18.54
N VAL A 223 -21.25 18.43 -19.12
CA VAL A 223 -22.24 18.43 -20.21
C VAL A 223 -23.53 17.71 -19.83
N GLY A 224 -23.58 17.08 -18.65
CA GLY A 224 -24.79 16.44 -18.15
C GLY A 224 -24.67 16.02 -16.68
N GLN A 225 -25.82 15.87 -16.03
CA GLN A 225 -25.96 15.39 -14.66
C GLN A 225 -27.19 14.48 -14.59
N SER A 226 -27.07 13.36 -13.86
CA SER A 226 -28.18 12.45 -13.62
C SER A 226 -29.09 12.95 -12.51
N TRP A 227 -30.30 12.40 -12.45
CA TRP A 227 -31.06 12.38 -11.19
C TRP A 227 -30.36 11.42 -10.20
N SER A 228 -30.48 11.70 -8.91
CA SER A 228 -30.05 10.80 -7.84
C SER A 228 -30.80 9.48 -7.87
N LYS A 229 -30.05 8.39 -7.87
CA LYS A 229 -30.58 7.03 -7.75
C LYS A 229 -30.37 6.52 -6.33
N HIS A 230 -31.41 5.94 -5.74
CA HIS A 230 -31.30 5.19 -4.50
C HIS A 230 -30.46 3.93 -4.73
N ALA A 231 -29.44 3.70 -3.90
CA ALA A 231 -28.74 2.42 -3.88
C ALA A 231 -29.67 1.36 -3.26
N PHE A 232 -29.82 0.22 -3.93
CA PHE A 232 -30.58 -0.92 -3.43
C PHE A 232 -29.61 -2.05 -3.14
N GLY A 233 -29.49 -2.45 -1.87
CA GLY A 233 -28.75 -3.62 -1.40
C GLY A 233 -27.38 -3.85 -2.06
N SER A 234 -26.29 -3.45 -1.41
CA SER A 234 -24.96 -3.97 -1.76
C SER A 234 -24.85 -5.41 -1.27
N ALA A 235 -24.35 -6.31 -2.12
CA ALA A 235 -23.96 -7.63 -1.68
C ALA A 235 -22.60 -7.52 -0.98
N ASN A 236 -22.51 -8.00 0.26
CA ASN A 236 -21.23 -8.38 0.84
C ASN A 236 -20.81 -9.66 0.12
N SER A 237 -19.77 -9.61 -0.70
CA SER A 237 -19.16 -10.82 -1.24
C SER A 237 -18.18 -11.33 -0.19
N VAL A 238 -18.41 -12.54 0.33
CA VAL A 238 -17.39 -13.32 1.04
C VAL A 238 -16.29 -13.77 0.09
#